data_AF-A0A3D2I113-F1
#
_entry.id   AF-A0A3D2I113-F1
#
_cell.length_a   1.000
_cell.length_b   1.000
_cell.length_c   1.000
_cell.angle_alpha   90.00
_cell.angle_beta   90.00
_cell.angle_gamma   90.00
#
_symmetry.space_group_name_H-M   'P 1'
#
loop_
_entity.id
_entity.type
_entity.pdbx_description
1 polymer ?
#
loop_
_entity_poly.entity_id
_entity_poly.type
_entity_poly.pdbx_seq_one_letter_code
_entity_poly.pdbx_strand_id
1 'polypeptide(L)' 'AQLIYDLKCANTNARISVKLVSEAGVGTVAAGVAKAGAGVILISGYDGGTGAAPASSIHNAGLPWELGLAETHQTL' A
#
# COMPACT_ATOMS: atom_id res chain seq x y z
N ALA A 1 -6.30 -7.21 -9.62
CA ALA A 1 -5.76 -8.57 -9.78
C ALA A 1 -4.93 -8.73 -11.05
N GLN A 2 -5.40 -8.25 -12.21
CA GLN A 2 -4.72 -8.48 -13.50
C GLN A 2 -3.23 -8.10 -13.52
N LEU A 3 -2.85 -6.90 -13.08
CA LEU A 3 -1.43 -6.51 -13.07
C LEU A 3 -0.56 -7.42 -12.18
N ILE A 4 -1.06 -7.90 -11.04
CA ILE A 4 -0.32 -8.84 -10.19
C ILE A 4 -0.10 -10.17 -10.93
N TYR A 5 -1.11 -10.63 -11.67
CA TYR A 5 -1.02 -11.81 -12.51
C TYR A 5 0.01 -11.61 -13.62
N ASP A 6 -0.09 -10.51 -14.38
CA ASP A 6 0.81 -10.21 -15.49
C ASP A 6 2.28 -10.15 -15.03
N LEU A 7 2.54 -9.52 -13.88
CA LEU A 7 3.88 -9.44 -13.30
C LEU A 7 4.44 -10.82 -12.89
N LYS A 8 3.59 -11.69 -12.33
CA LYS A 8 3.99 -13.08 -12.00
C LYS A 8 4.19 -13.93 -13.25
N CYS A 9 3.44 -13.69 -14.32
CA CYS A 9 3.66 -14.33 -15.62
C CYS A 9 4.97 -13.87 -16.27
N ALA A 10 5.30 -12.58 -16.16
CA ALA A 10 6.55 -12.03 -16.70
C ALA A 10 7.78 -12.48 -15.91
N ASN A 11 7.67 -12.64 -14.59
CA ASN A 11 8.74 -13.15 -13.74
C ASN A 11 8.16 -14.02 -12.61
N THR A 12 8.25 -15.32 -12.78
CA THR A 12 7.73 -16.31 -11.83
C THR A 12 8.49 -16.35 -10.50
N ASN A 13 9.72 -15.83 -10.46
CA ASN A 13 10.53 -15.76 -9.24
C ASN A 13 10.29 -14.45 -8.46
N ALA A 14 9.56 -13.48 -9.01
CA ALA A 14 9.34 -12.19 -8.37
C ALA A 14 8.24 -12.26 -7.30
N ARG A 15 8.54 -11.72 -6.11
CA ARG A 15 7.54 -11.42 -5.09
C ARG A 15 6.93 -10.05 -5.37
N ILE A 16 5.63 -10.00 -5.61
CA ILE A 16 4.93 -8.76 -5.92
C ILE A 16 4.56 -8.02 -4.63
N SER A 17 5.06 -6.79 -4.48
CA SER A 17 4.68 -5.88 -3.40
C SER A 17 3.71 -4.80 -3.89
N VAL A 18 2.69 -4.50 -3.10
CA VAL A 18 1.81 -3.35 -3.33
C VAL A 18 2.03 -2.34 -2.21
N LYS A 19 2.47 -1.13 -2.58
CA LYS A 19 2.64 -0.01 -1.67
C LYS A 19 1.33 0.78 -1.59
N LEU A 20 0.79 0.89 -0.39
CA LEU A 20 -0.36 1.72 -0.05
C LEU A 20 0.07 2.84 0.90
N VAL A 21 -0.68 3.94 0.91
CA VAL A 21 -0.50 5.01 1.89
C VAL A 21 -1.55 4.83 2.99
N SER A 22 -1.17 5.11 4.23
CA SER A 22 -2.03 5.07 5.40
C SER A 22 -3.16 6.10 5.23
N GLU A 23 -4.38 5.62 5.30
CA GLU A 23 -5.62 6.39 5.24
C GLU A 23 -6.73 5.54 5.90
N ALA A 24 -7.79 6.17 6.41
CA ALA A 24 -8.92 5.45 6.96
C ALA A 24 -9.54 4.54 5.90
N GLY A 25 -9.70 3.25 6.19
CA GLY A 25 -10.21 2.26 5.24
C GLY A 25 -9.13 1.52 4.44
N VAL A 26 -7.84 1.84 4.66
CA VAL A 26 -6.72 1.12 4.01
C VAL A 26 -6.73 -0.37 4.31
N GLY A 27 -7.26 -0.81 5.46
CA GLY A 27 -7.36 -2.22 5.80
C GLY A 27 -8.31 -2.98 4.88
N THR A 28 -9.44 -2.36 4.50
CA THR A 28 -10.38 -2.94 3.53
C THR A 28 -9.73 -3.09 2.15
N VAL A 29 -8.98 -2.07 1.72
CA VAL A 29 -8.21 -2.12 0.47
C VAL A 29 -7.14 -3.21 0.53
N ALA A 30 -6.40 -3.30 1.64
CA ALA A 30 -5.37 -4.31 1.86
C ALA A 30 -5.93 -5.73 1.79
N ALA A 31 -7.11 -5.99 2.35
CA ALA A 31 -7.81 -7.27 2.20
C ALA A 31 -8.10 -7.63 0.73
N GLY A 32 -8.49 -6.64 -0.09
CA GLY A 32 -8.65 -6.83 -1.53
C GLY A 32 -7.32 -7.12 -2.24
N VAL A 33 -6.26 -6.40 -1.87
CA VAL A 33 -4.90 -6.61 -2.41
C VAL A 33 -4.36 -8.00 -2.07
N ALA A 34 -4.59 -8.48 -0.85
CA ALA A 34 -4.22 -9.83 -0.43
C ALA A 34 -4.95 -10.91 -1.25
N LYS A 35 -6.28 -10.77 -1.43
CA LYS A 35 -7.08 -11.66 -2.30
C LYS A 35 -6.60 -11.65 -3.75
N ALA A 36 -6.08 -10.52 -4.22
CA ALA A 36 -5.53 -10.37 -5.57
C ALA A 36 -4.15 -11.04 -5.76
N GLY A 37 -3.57 -11.63 -4.71
CA GLY A 37 -2.35 -12.45 -4.78
C GLY A 37 -1.04 -11.69 -4.59
N ALA A 38 -1.08 -10.49 -4.02
CA ALA A 38 0.12 -9.75 -3.63
C ALA A 38 0.89 -10.52 -2.54
N GLY A 39 2.22 -10.57 -2.66
CA GLY A 39 3.08 -11.23 -1.69
C GLY A 39 3.50 -10.33 -0.53
N VAL A 40 3.44 -9.00 -0.70
CA VAL A 40 3.73 -8.00 0.34
C VAL A 40 2.74 -6.85 0.19
N ILE A 41 2.24 -6.34 1.32
CA ILE A 41 1.53 -5.06 1.40
C ILE A 41 2.39 -4.14 2.26
N LEU A 42 2.87 -3.04 1.68
CA LEU A 42 3.66 -2.02 2.37
C LEU A 42 2.74 -0.85 2.70
N ILE A 43 2.61 -0.50 3.98
CA ILE A 43 1.87 0.69 4.42
C ILE A 43 2.86 1.82 4.67
N SER A 44 2.68 2.97 4.01
CA SER A 44 3.49 4.18 4.21
C SER A 44 2.69 5.26 4.92
N GLY A 45 3.31 5.98 5.85
CA GLY A 45 2.70 7.14 6.50
C GLY A 45 2.73 8.39 5.61
N TYR A 46 2.09 9.46 6.11
CA TYR A 46 2.16 10.81 5.52
C TYR A 46 3.57 11.43 5.59
N ASP A 47 4.43 10.91 6.46
CA ASP A 47 5.76 11.41 6.80
C ASP A 47 6.87 10.93 5.82
N GLY A 48 6.49 10.40 4.66
CA GLY A 48 7.41 9.97 3.62
C GLY A 48 8.09 11.14 2.88
N GLY A 49 9.36 10.96 2.51
CA GLY A 49 10.10 11.94 1.70
C GLY A 49 9.75 11.91 0.20
N THR A 50 9.93 13.03 -0.47
CA THR A 50 9.84 13.16 -1.94
C THR A 50 10.79 14.24 -2.44
N GLY A 51 11.36 14.04 -3.64
CA GLY A 51 12.18 15.06 -4.30
C GLY A 51 11.35 16.18 -4.94
N ALA A 52 10.07 15.93 -5.24
CA ALA A 52 9.16 16.90 -5.81
C ALA A 52 7.69 16.52 -5.53
N ALA A 53 6.95 17.40 -4.87
CA ALA A 53 5.49 17.31 -4.71
C ALA A 53 4.90 18.69 -4.40
N PRO A 54 3.60 18.91 -4.65
CA PRO A 54 2.90 20.09 -4.15
C PRO A 54 3.03 20.18 -2.63
N ALA A 55 3.32 21.37 -2.10
CA ALA A 55 3.41 21.60 -0.66
C ALA A 55 2.11 21.20 0.06
N SER A 56 0.96 21.40 -0.59
CA SER A 56 -0.33 20.97 -0.06
C SER A 56 -0.40 19.45 0.16
N SER A 57 0.20 18.64 -0.70
CA SER A 57 0.23 17.19 -0.54
C SER A 57 1.19 16.77 0.58
N ILE A 58 2.37 17.39 0.67
CA ILE A 58 3.36 17.07 1.72
C ILE A 58 2.79 17.35 3.11
N HIS A 59 2.01 18.42 3.27
CA HIS A 59 1.53 18.84 4.58
C HIS A 59 0.11 18.36 4.92
N ASN A 60 -0.71 17.95 3.94
CA ASN A 60 -2.14 17.70 4.17
C ASN A 60 -2.66 16.37 3.61
N ALA A 61 -1.82 15.49 3.04
CA ALA A 61 -2.28 14.19 2.52
C ALA A 61 -1.73 13.01 3.33
N GLY A 62 -2.59 12.02 3.58
CA GLY A 62 -2.26 10.78 4.30
C GLY A 62 -2.44 10.86 5.81
N LEU A 63 -2.30 9.71 6.47
CA LEU A 63 -2.37 9.55 7.92
C LEU A 63 -1.06 8.95 8.48
N PRO A 64 -0.81 9.04 9.81
CA PRO A 64 0.31 8.35 10.45
C PRO A 64 0.31 6.86 10.10
N TRP A 65 1.49 6.28 9.89
CA TRP A 65 1.59 4.87 9.50
C TRP A 65 1.06 3.94 10.60
N GLU A 66 1.13 4.35 11.86
CA GLU A 66 0.67 3.57 13.02
C GLU A 66 -0.81 3.21 12.88
N LEU A 67 -1.64 4.15 12.41
CA LEU A 67 -3.07 3.94 12.22
C LEU A 67 -3.34 2.97 11.08
N GLY A 68 -2.77 3.22 9.90
CA GLY A 68 -3.00 2.37 8.73
C GLY A 68 -2.39 0.98 8.86
N LEU A 69 -1.24 0.85 9.54
CA LEU A 69 -0.61 -0.43 9.83
C LEU A 69 -1.47 -1.23 10.80
N ALA A 70 -1.94 -0.61 11.89
CA ALA A 70 -2.83 -1.28 12.84
C ALA A 70 -4.16 -1.71 12.19
N GLU A 71 -4.80 -0.83 11.42
CA GLU A 71 -6.04 -1.14 10.70
C GLU A 71 -5.85 -2.29 9.71
N THR A 72 -4.77 -2.24 8.91
CA THR A 72 -4.42 -3.31 7.98
C THR A 72 -4.18 -4.63 8.70
N HIS A 73 -3.44 -4.60 9.82
CA HIS A 73 -3.15 -5.80 10.60
C HIS A 73 -4.39 -6.39 11.29
N GLN A 74 -5.35 -5.56 11.70
CA GLN A 74 -6.60 -6.04 12.29
C GLN A 74 -7.57 -6.62 11.24
N THR A 75 -7.50 -6.15 10.00
CA THR A 75 -8.42 -6.55 8.93
C THR A 75 -7.99 -7.86 8.23
N LEU A 76 -6.69 -8.16 8.21
CA LEU A 76 -6.09 -9.32 7.55
C LEU A 76 -5.94 -10.51 8.49
#